data_AF-A0A6P1CWC5-F1
#
_entry.id   AF-A0A6P1CWC5-F1
#
_cell.length_a   1.000
_cell.length_b   1.000
_cell.length_c   1.000
_cell.angle_alpha   90.00
_cell.angle_beta   90.00
_cell.angle_gamma   90.00
#
_symmetry.space_group_name_H-M   'P 1'
#
loop_
_entity.id
_entity.type
_entity.pdbx_description
1 polymer ?
#
loop_
_entity_poly.entity_id
_entity_poly.type
_entity_poly.pdbx_seq_one_letter_code
_entity_poly.pdbx_strand_id
1 'polypeptide(L)'
;MRTGADAEVHHLVNRTSLPLDTVWERLRGKGFDIDLTPATELAARLAVTAGTDRDLAKALILGERATFARHRPTWDEANTRQALSGSGIVCPPMTADLIDRHIDYFIDTGFLPRPV
;
A
#
# COMPACT_ATOMS: atom_id res chain seq x y z
N MET A 1 -13.95 -35.98 -9.69
CA MET A 1 -13.62 -34.75 -10.44
C MET A 1 -14.63 -33.69 -10.00
N ARG A 2 -14.26 -32.77 -9.09
CA ARG A 2 -15.16 -31.67 -8.67
C ARG A 2 -15.21 -30.65 -9.82
N THR A 3 -16.40 -30.41 -10.35
CA THR A 3 -16.68 -29.35 -11.33
C THR A 3 -16.37 -28.00 -10.69
N GLY A 4 -15.70 -27.10 -11.41
CA GLY A 4 -15.17 -25.82 -10.90
C GLY A 4 -16.21 -24.79 -10.38
N ALA A 5 -17.48 -25.18 -10.26
CA ALA A 5 -18.54 -24.36 -9.67
C ALA A 5 -18.57 -24.44 -8.12
N ASP A 6 -17.87 -25.41 -7.50
CA ASP A 6 -17.86 -25.65 -6.04
C ASP A 6 -16.51 -25.29 -5.36
N ALA A 7 -15.69 -24.44 -5.98
CA ALA A 7 -14.46 -23.98 -5.35
C ALA A 7 -14.77 -22.79 -4.42
N GLU A 8 -14.56 -23.00 -3.12
CA GLU A 8 -14.68 -21.92 -2.14
C GLU A 8 -13.62 -20.86 -2.40
N VAL A 9 -14.04 -19.59 -2.47
CA VAL A 9 -13.14 -18.46 -2.69
C VAL A 9 -12.65 -17.94 -1.34
N HIS A 10 -11.34 -17.77 -1.20
CA HIS A 10 -10.70 -17.27 0.02
C HIS A 10 -10.04 -15.91 -0.25
N HIS A 11 -10.46 -14.87 0.47
CA HIS A 11 -9.77 -13.58 0.45
C HIS A 11 -8.67 -13.59 1.51
N LEU A 12 -7.41 -13.49 1.07
CA LEU A 12 -6.24 -13.40 1.94
C LEU A 12 -5.88 -11.93 2.16
N VAL A 13 -6.65 -11.26 3.01
CA VAL A 13 -6.51 -9.82 3.29
C VAL A 13 -6.12 -9.60 4.75
N ASN A 14 -5.50 -8.47 5.07
CA ASN A 14 -5.32 -8.06 6.45
C ASN A 14 -6.59 -7.33 6.92
N ARG A 15 -7.15 -7.77 8.06
CA ARG A 15 -8.33 -7.14 8.69
C ARG A 15 -8.07 -5.74 9.20
N THR A 16 -6.82 -5.49 9.54
CA THR A 16 -6.39 -4.20 10.07
C THR A 16 -5.75 -3.41 8.95
N SER A 17 -6.10 -2.14 8.87
CA SER A 17 -5.49 -1.18 7.97
C SER A 17 -5.00 0.00 8.79
N LEU A 18 -4.01 0.69 8.25
CA LEU A 18 -3.59 1.99 8.74
C LEU A 18 -3.99 3.06 7.72
N PRO A 19 -4.36 4.27 8.18
CA PRO A 19 -4.54 5.38 7.27
C PRO A 19 -3.21 5.67 6.57
N LEU A 20 -3.29 6.10 5.31
CA LEU A 20 -2.11 6.43 4.52
C LEU A 20 -1.27 7.53 5.19
N ASP A 21 -1.92 8.42 5.94
CA ASP A 21 -1.25 9.48 6.71
C ASP A 21 -0.24 8.95 7.72
N THR A 22 -0.47 7.76 8.29
CA THR A 22 0.53 7.11 9.15
C THR A 22 1.83 6.84 8.39
N VAL A 23 1.78 6.45 7.11
CA VAL A 23 2.99 6.24 6.31
C VAL A 23 3.75 7.55 6.12
N TRP A 24 3.03 8.65 5.87
CA TRP A 24 3.64 9.98 5.73
C TRP A 24 4.26 10.47 7.04
N GLU A 25 3.59 10.28 8.16
CA GLU A 25 4.12 10.60 9.49
C GLU A 25 5.40 9.83 9.79
N ARG A 26 5.44 8.53 9.48
CA ARG A 26 6.62 7.69 9.70
C ARG A 26 7.80 8.08 8.81
N LEU A 27 7.56 8.36 7.54
CA LEU A 27 8.61 8.87 6.64
C LEU A 27 9.17 10.22 7.13
N ARG A 28 8.31 11.17 7.51
CA ARG A 28 8.78 12.44 8.11
C ARG A 28 9.57 12.22 9.39
N GLY A 29 9.12 11.33 10.26
CA GLY A 29 9.83 10.96 11.49
C GLY A 29 11.22 10.36 11.26
N LYS A 30 11.47 9.80 10.07
CA LYS A 30 12.79 9.30 9.62
C LYS A 30 13.65 10.39 8.96
N GLY A 31 13.13 11.61 8.77
CA GLY A 31 13.86 12.74 8.17
C GLY A 31 13.57 12.97 6.68
N PHE A 32 12.59 12.28 6.09
CA PHE A 32 12.19 12.60 4.71
C PHE A 32 11.42 13.91 4.66
N ASP A 33 11.86 14.82 3.79
CA ASP A 33 11.16 16.06 3.50
C ASP A 33 9.95 15.78 2.59
N ILE A 34 8.76 15.73 3.20
CA ILE A 34 7.51 15.41 2.51
C ILE A 34 6.47 16.47 2.84
N ASP A 35 6.11 17.27 1.86
CA ASP A 35 5.01 18.24 1.98
C ASP A 35 3.67 17.65 1.56
N LEU A 36 2.60 18.10 2.21
CA LEU A 36 1.23 17.86 1.74
C LEU A 36 0.86 18.95 0.74
N THR A 37 0.36 18.54 -0.41
CA THR A 37 -0.13 19.44 -1.47
C THR A 37 -1.50 18.95 -1.95
N PRO A 38 -2.38 19.84 -2.44
CA PRO A 38 -3.60 19.43 -3.11
C PRO A 38 -3.32 18.43 -4.24
N ALA A 39 -4.17 17.42 -4.38
CA ALA A 39 -3.98 16.35 -5.37
C ALA A 39 -3.86 16.88 -6.82
N THR A 40 -4.56 17.97 -7.16
CA THR A 40 -4.49 18.63 -8.47
C THR A 40 -3.13 19.25 -8.74
N GLU A 41 -2.50 19.83 -7.73
CA GLU A 41 -1.17 20.43 -7.83
C GLU A 41 -0.10 19.34 -7.94
N LEU A 42 -0.22 18.26 -7.16
CA LEU A 42 0.65 17.08 -7.31
C LEU A 42 0.57 16.50 -8.73
N ALA A 43 -0.64 16.32 -9.26
CA ALA A 43 -0.85 15.80 -10.62
C ALA A 43 -0.22 16.71 -11.69
N ALA A 44 -0.37 18.03 -11.56
CA ALA A 44 0.24 18.99 -12.47
C ALA A 44 1.78 18.92 -12.42
N ARG A 45 2.36 18.85 -11.22
CA ARG A 45 3.81 18.67 -11.04
C ARG A 45 4.30 17.37 -11.68
N LEU A 46 3.63 16.25 -11.39
CA LEU A 46 3.96 14.94 -11.95
C LEU A 46 3.86 14.92 -13.48
N ALA A 47 2.84 15.56 -14.08
CA ALA A 47 2.69 15.63 -15.53
C ALA A 47 3.87 16.35 -16.22
N VAL A 48 4.42 17.38 -15.59
CA VAL A 48 5.62 18.08 -16.09
C VAL A 48 6.86 17.20 -16.00
N THR A 49 7.06 16.50 -14.89
CA THR A 49 8.28 15.69 -14.66
C THR A 49 8.25 14.32 -15.34
N ALA A 50 7.06 13.76 -15.59
CA ALA A 50 6.88 12.46 -16.25
C ALA A 50 7.44 12.42 -17.68
N GLY A 51 7.61 13.56 -18.34
CA GLY A 51 8.23 13.64 -19.66
C GLY A 51 9.71 13.25 -19.68
N THR A 52 10.39 13.28 -18.53
CA THR A 52 11.83 13.04 -18.41
C THR A 52 12.20 11.90 -17.45
N ASP A 53 11.25 11.42 -16.64
CA ASP A 53 11.45 10.33 -15.68
C ASP A 53 10.40 9.23 -15.84
N ARG A 54 10.88 8.02 -16.17
CA ARG A 54 10.02 6.85 -16.44
C ARG A 54 9.29 6.36 -15.20
N ASP A 55 9.89 6.45 -14.02
CA ASP A 55 9.27 5.96 -12.79
C ASP A 55 8.22 6.94 -12.28
N LEU A 56 8.46 8.26 -12.45
CA LEU A 56 7.42 9.26 -12.22
C LEU A 56 6.27 9.17 -13.24
N ALA A 57 6.55 8.81 -14.50
CA ALA A 57 5.49 8.55 -15.48
C ALA A 57 4.59 7.38 -15.07
N LYS A 58 5.16 6.29 -14.53
CA LYS A 58 4.37 5.18 -13.97
C LYS A 58 3.55 5.64 -12.76
N ALA A 59 4.15 6.44 -11.87
CA ALA A 59 3.45 6.97 -10.69
C ALA A 59 2.24 7.82 -11.09
N LEU A 60 2.36 8.66 -12.13
CA LEU A 60 1.25 9.46 -12.66
C LEU A 60 0.09 8.57 -13.16
N ILE A 61 0.38 7.57 -14.00
CA ILE A 61 -0.63 6.63 -14.52
C ILE A 61 -1.33 5.89 -13.38
N LEU A 62 -0.58 5.44 -12.37
CA LEU A 62 -1.15 4.77 -11.20
C LEU A 62 -2.00 5.72 -10.35
N GLY A 63 -1.55 6.96 -10.16
CA GLY A 63 -2.26 8.00 -9.41
C GLY A 63 -3.61 8.35 -10.05
N GLU A 64 -3.65 8.51 -11.37
CA GLU A 64 -4.91 8.71 -12.11
C GLU A 64 -5.86 7.51 -11.92
N ARG A 65 -5.36 6.28 -12.06
CA ARG A 65 -6.20 5.08 -11.84
C ARG A 65 -6.71 4.99 -10.40
N ALA A 66 -5.92 5.40 -9.42
CA ALA A 66 -6.30 5.42 -8.01
C ALA A 66 -7.37 6.47 -7.70
N THR A 67 -7.34 7.65 -8.35
CA THR A 67 -8.41 8.67 -8.21
C THR A 67 -9.71 8.24 -8.90
N PHE A 68 -9.64 7.46 -9.97
CA PHE A 68 -10.81 6.82 -10.59
C PHE A 68 -11.37 5.65 -9.78
N ALA A 69 -10.55 5.01 -8.93
CA ALA A 69 -10.98 3.99 -7.98
C ALA A 69 -11.69 4.60 -6.77
N ARG A 70 -12.83 5.26 -6.99
CA ARG A 70 -13.70 5.85 -5.94
C ARG A 70 -14.26 4.83 -4.95
N HIS A 71 -14.12 3.54 -5.24
CA HIS A 71 -14.58 2.44 -4.39
C HIS A 71 -13.38 1.59 -3.99
N ARG A 72 -13.03 1.63 -2.70
CA ARG A 72 -12.15 0.63 -2.08
C ARG A 72 -13.06 -0.53 -1.68
N PRO A 73 -13.07 -1.67 -2.40
CA PRO A 73 -13.89 -2.80 -1.99
C PRO A 73 -13.46 -3.26 -0.60
N THR A 74 -14.42 -3.38 0.32
CA THR A 74 -14.23 -4.07 1.58
C THR A 74 -14.34 -5.56 1.29
N TRP A 75 -13.31 -6.32 1.66
CA TRP A 75 -13.28 -7.77 1.46
C TRP A 75 -13.60 -8.46 2.79
N ASP A 76 -14.55 -9.39 2.78
CA ASP A 76 -14.76 -10.33 3.88
C ASP A 76 -13.80 -11.52 3.76
N GLU A 77 -13.40 -12.08 4.89
CA GLU A 77 -12.42 -13.18 5.00
C GLU A 77 -12.96 -14.39 5.76
N ALA A 78 -14.29 -14.53 5.88
CA ALA A 78 -14.92 -15.60 6.67
C ALA A 78 -14.43 -17.00 6.24
N ASN A 79 -14.41 -17.28 4.94
CA ASN A 79 -13.95 -18.56 4.38
C ASN A 79 -12.48 -18.84 4.76
N THR A 80 -11.60 -17.83 4.66
CA THR A 80 -10.18 -17.93 5.04
C THR A 80 -10.04 -18.27 6.52
N ARG A 81 -10.76 -17.56 7.40
CA ARG A 81 -10.71 -17.80 8.84
C ARG A 81 -11.22 -19.19 9.22
N GLN A 82 -12.30 -19.63 8.59
CA GLN A 82 -12.84 -20.96 8.82
C GLN A 82 -11.83 -22.03 8.42
N ALA A 83 -11.22 -21.90 7.24
CA ALA A 83 -10.22 -22.83 6.74
C ALA A 83 -8.93 -22.87 7.57
N LEU A 84 -8.52 -21.74 8.17
CA LEU A 84 -7.31 -21.65 9.00
C LEU A 84 -7.55 -21.94 10.49
N SER A 85 -8.80 -22.20 10.90
CA SER A 85 -9.13 -22.49 12.29
C SER A 85 -8.34 -23.71 12.81
N GLY A 86 -7.65 -23.55 13.94
CA GLY A 86 -6.82 -24.60 14.54
C GLY A 86 -5.42 -24.77 13.93
N SER A 87 -5.07 -24.03 12.87
CA SER A 87 -3.75 -24.13 12.22
C SER A 87 -2.64 -23.33 12.94
N GLY A 88 -3.00 -22.37 13.78
CA GLY A 88 -2.06 -21.38 14.35
C GLY A 88 -1.59 -20.30 13.36
N ILE A 89 -1.99 -20.37 12.09
CA ILE A 89 -1.67 -19.36 11.08
C ILE A 89 -2.58 -18.15 11.29
N VAL A 90 -1.96 -16.98 11.49
CA VAL A 90 -2.65 -15.70 11.68
C VAL A 90 -1.96 -14.61 10.87
N CYS A 91 -2.74 -13.65 10.36
CA CYS A 91 -2.20 -12.42 9.77
C CYS A 91 -1.92 -11.42 10.90
N PRO A 92 -0.68 -10.99 11.13
CA PRO A 92 -0.37 -9.98 12.14
C PRO A 92 -1.05 -8.64 11.85
N PRO A 93 -1.37 -7.84 12.87
CA PRO A 93 -1.97 -6.53 12.66
C PRO A 93 -1.01 -5.57 11.95
N MET A 94 -1.57 -4.68 11.13
CA MET A 94 -0.89 -3.51 10.61
C MET A 94 -0.58 -2.56 11.75
N THR A 95 0.70 -2.35 12.02
CA THR A 95 1.20 -1.47 13.08
C THR A 95 2.15 -0.45 12.49
N ALA A 96 2.28 0.68 13.17
CA ALA A 96 3.27 1.67 12.81
C ALA A 96 4.70 1.10 12.78
N ASP A 97 5.07 0.27 13.76
CA ASP A 97 6.39 -0.37 13.82
C ASP A 97 6.64 -1.33 12.64
N LEU A 98 5.59 -1.92 12.06
CA LEU A 98 5.71 -2.67 10.81
C LEU A 98 6.06 -1.74 9.64
N ILE A 99 5.49 -0.54 9.59
CA ILE A 99 5.82 0.48 8.58
C ILE A 99 7.27 0.95 8.75
N ASP A 100 7.68 1.26 9.98
CA ASP A 100 9.05 1.69 10.29
C ASP A 100 10.08 0.66 9.81
N ARG A 101 9.84 -0.64 10.07
CA ARG A 101 10.70 -1.73 9.58
C ARG A 101 10.78 -1.81 8.05
N HIS A 102 9.69 -1.55 7.33
CA HIS A 102 9.72 -1.54 5.88
C HIS A 102 10.50 -0.33 5.34
N ILE A 103 10.32 0.85 5.95
CA ILE A 103 11.07 2.05 5.58
C ILE A 103 12.58 1.80 5.78
N ASP A 104 12.97 1.26 6.95
CA ASP A 104 14.37 0.94 7.24
C ASP A 104 14.94 -0.04 6.22
N TYR A 105 14.22 -1.11 5.91
CA TYR A 105 14.61 -2.07 4.88
C TYR A 105 14.79 -1.42 3.50
N PHE A 106 13.89 -0.50 3.11
CA PHE A 106 14.01 0.18 1.82
C PHE A 106 15.15 1.19 1.77
N ILE A 107 15.52 1.82 2.88
CA ILE A 107 16.73 2.65 2.97
C ILE A 107 17.98 1.76 2.88
N ASP A 108 18.02 0.66 3.62
CA ASP A 108 19.17 -0.25 3.69
C ASP A 108 19.48 -0.90 2.34
N THR A 109 18.43 -1.22 1.58
CA THR A 109 18.57 -1.77 0.22
C THR A 109 18.88 -0.71 -0.84
N GLY A 110 18.85 0.58 -0.48
CA GLY A 110 19.04 1.70 -1.41
C GLY A 110 17.85 1.96 -2.33
N PHE A 111 16.69 1.36 -2.06
CA PHE A 111 15.46 1.63 -2.80
C PHE A 111 14.91 3.03 -2.47
N LEU A 112 14.90 3.38 -1.18
CA LEU A 112 14.71 4.76 -0.75
C LEU A 112 16.07 5.42 -0.54
N PRO A 113 16.22 6.72 -0.87
CA PRO A 113 17.42 7.44 -0.52
C PRO A 113 17.55 7.55 1.01
N ARG A 114 18.77 7.74 1.49
CA ARG A 114 18.97 8.13 2.89
C ARG A 114 18.43 9.55 3.09
N PRO A 115 17.57 9.78 4.09
CA PRO A 115 17.10 11.12 4.42
C PRO A 115 18.27 12.02 4.84
N VAL A 116 18.14 13.32 4.59
CA VAL A 116 19.14 14.36 4.85
C VAL A 116 18.98 14.99 6.22
#